data_AF-A0A2E3SDE8-F1
#
_entry.id   AF-A0A2E3SDE8-F1
#
_cell.length_a   1.000
_cell.length_b   1.000
_cell.length_c   1.000
_cell.angle_alpha   90.00
_cell.angle_beta   90.00
_cell.angle_gamma   90.00
#
_symmetry.space_group_name_H-M   'P 1'
#
loop_
_entity.id
_entity.type
_entity.pdbx_description
1 polymer ?
#
loop_
_entity_poly.entity_id
_entity_poly.type
_entity_poly.pdbx_seq_one_letter_code
_entity_poly.pdbx_strand_id
1 'polypeptide(L)'
;MNVEDISTVRSLLSKAQNIVVVPHKNPDGDAIGSCLGLYHFLKQKGLQVQVVTPNDYPRFLKWMPGNDTILNFEKENSQAVEALQKADLIFTLDFNHFSRTGQMENTLKVSKADFIMIDHHQEPSGYARVTYSDVSMSSTCEMVYNFIEKIDHTAAITKDIATCLYTGIMTDTGSFKFSSTTSRTHRVVADLIDKGADNMLIHQKVFDTNSASRLHLLGVALKNMVILEEFHTAYTTLSQNELDAHDYKKGDTEGFVNYGLTIEGIKFAVIFIENREEEIIKISFRSVGSFSVNEFARTHFGGGGHTNAAGGKSELSMDETVSRFTALLPKYKKQLAV
;
A
#
# COMPACT_ATOMS: atom_id res chain seq x y z
N MET A 1 9.97 14.01 -12.38
CA MET A 1 10.22 13.86 -13.83
C MET A 1 10.61 15.20 -14.41
N ASN A 2 11.83 15.26 -14.93
CA ASN A 2 12.30 16.39 -15.73
C ASN A 2 11.92 16.19 -17.22
N VAL A 3 12.29 17.13 -18.09
CA VAL A 3 11.98 17.07 -19.53
C VAL A 3 12.65 15.87 -20.22
N GLU A 4 13.84 15.48 -19.77
CA GLU A 4 14.59 14.34 -20.32
C GLU A 4 13.91 13.00 -19.98
N ASP A 5 13.39 12.86 -18.76
CA ASP A 5 12.59 11.71 -18.34
C ASP A 5 11.34 11.58 -19.22
N ILE A 6 10.63 12.69 -19.44
CA ILE A 6 9.41 12.73 -20.27
C ILE A 6 9.73 12.31 -21.71
N SER A 7 10.82 12.83 -22.28
CA SER A 7 11.29 12.46 -23.62
C SER A 7 11.65 10.96 -23.70
N THR A 8 12.35 10.45 -22.69
CA THR A 8 12.74 9.04 -22.60
C THR A 8 11.52 8.13 -22.50
N VAL A 9 10.56 8.45 -21.63
CA VAL A 9 9.29 7.71 -21.51
C VAL A 9 8.54 7.69 -22.83
N ARG A 10 8.39 8.85 -23.50
CA ARG A 10 7.71 8.92 -24.81
C ARG A 10 8.41 8.02 -25.84
N SER A 11 9.74 8.03 -25.86
CA SER A 11 10.55 7.16 -26.74
C SER A 11 10.34 5.67 -26.44
N LEU A 12 10.36 5.28 -25.15
CA LEU A 12 10.13 3.89 -24.74
C LEU A 12 8.71 3.42 -25.11
N LEU A 13 7.69 4.22 -24.81
CA LEU A 13 6.30 3.91 -25.15
C LEU A 13 6.05 3.82 -26.65
N SER A 14 6.79 4.55 -27.47
CA SER A 14 6.67 4.48 -28.94
C SER A 14 7.26 3.19 -29.55
N LYS A 15 8.15 2.50 -28.82
CA LYS A 15 8.88 1.31 -29.29
C LYS A 15 8.38 0.02 -28.66
N ALA A 16 7.95 0.08 -27.41
CA ALA A 16 7.52 -1.09 -26.65
C ALA A 16 6.27 -1.72 -27.27
N GLN A 17 6.30 -3.04 -27.47
CA GLN A 17 5.14 -3.80 -27.94
C GLN A 17 4.44 -4.49 -26.77
N ASN A 18 5.21 -5.03 -25.82
CA ASN A 18 4.72 -5.73 -24.64
C ASN A 18 5.15 -4.99 -23.37
N ILE A 19 4.16 -4.50 -22.62
CA ILE A 19 4.36 -3.78 -21.36
C ILE A 19 3.85 -4.65 -20.21
N VAL A 20 4.64 -4.76 -19.15
CA VAL A 20 4.18 -5.35 -17.89
C VAL A 20 4.12 -4.27 -16.81
N VAL A 21 3.09 -4.28 -15.99
CA VAL A 21 2.94 -3.39 -14.83
C VAL A 21 2.94 -4.24 -13.57
N VAL A 22 3.78 -3.87 -12.61
CA VAL A 22 4.07 -4.66 -11.41
C VAL A 22 3.89 -3.79 -10.17
N PRO A 23 3.12 -4.24 -9.16
CA PRO A 23 3.10 -3.66 -7.83
C PRO A 23 3.97 -4.45 -6.83
N HIS A 24 4.00 -3.99 -5.57
CA HIS A 24 4.62 -4.71 -4.46
C HIS A 24 3.82 -5.94 -3.99
N LYS A 25 4.43 -6.74 -3.12
CA LYS A 25 3.82 -7.92 -2.48
C LYS A 25 2.81 -7.48 -1.42
N ASN A 26 1.71 -8.22 -1.31
CA ASN A 26 0.50 -7.85 -0.58
C ASN A 26 -0.02 -6.48 -1.04
N PRO A 27 -0.31 -6.33 -2.34
CA PRO A 27 -0.68 -5.02 -2.89
C PRO A 27 -1.98 -4.53 -2.26
N ASP A 28 -2.03 -3.24 -1.97
CA ASP A 28 -3.18 -2.55 -1.38
C ASP A 28 -3.92 -1.71 -2.43
N GLY A 29 -4.77 -0.78 -1.99
CA GLY A 29 -5.57 0.05 -2.86
C GLY A 29 -4.75 0.97 -3.77
N ASP A 30 -3.60 1.47 -3.31
CA ASP A 30 -2.76 2.37 -4.12
C ASP A 30 -1.91 1.59 -5.13
N ALA A 31 -1.38 0.44 -4.70
CA ALA A 31 -0.67 -0.48 -5.58
C ALA A 31 -1.58 -0.99 -6.72
N ILE A 32 -2.79 -1.47 -6.40
CA ILE A 32 -3.73 -1.98 -7.43
C ILE A 32 -4.32 -0.82 -8.25
N GLY A 33 -4.69 0.29 -7.61
CA GLY A 33 -5.24 1.47 -8.29
C GLY A 33 -4.28 2.08 -9.29
N SER A 34 -3.01 2.20 -8.95
CA SER A 34 -1.99 2.78 -9.82
C SER A 34 -1.71 1.85 -11.00
N CYS A 35 -1.62 0.53 -10.74
CA CYS A 35 -1.44 -0.48 -11.78
C CYS A 35 -2.60 -0.52 -12.77
N LEU A 36 -3.85 -0.58 -12.29
CA LEU A 36 -5.03 -0.63 -13.15
C LEU A 36 -5.28 0.71 -13.86
N GLY A 37 -5.03 1.84 -13.19
CA GLY A 37 -5.12 3.17 -13.81
C GLY A 37 -4.14 3.31 -14.98
N LEU A 38 -2.88 2.91 -14.79
CA LEU A 38 -1.88 2.91 -15.86
C LEU A 38 -2.21 1.86 -16.94
N TYR A 39 -2.66 0.67 -16.56
CA TYR A 39 -3.09 -0.37 -17.50
C TYR A 39 -4.15 0.13 -18.47
N HIS A 40 -5.24 0.73 -17.96
CA HIS A 40 -6.32 1.24 -18.81
C HIS A 40 -5.85 2.35 -19.73
N PHE A 41 -5.02 3.27 -19.21
CA PHE A 41 -4.43 4.34 -19.99
C PHE A 41 -3.58 3.80 -21.16
N LEU A 42 -2.67 2.86 -20.89
CA LEU A 42 -1.79 2.29 -21.90
C LEU A 42 -2.56 1.42 -22.90
N LYS A 43 -3.57 0.65 -22.46
CA LYS A 43 -4.45 -0.13 -23.36
C LYS A 43 -5.24 0.77 -24.30
N GLN A 44 -5.74 1.90 -23.83
CA GLN A 44 -6.43 2.88 -24.68
C GLN A 44 -5.51 3.47 -25.77
N LYS A 45 -4.20 3.51 -25.52
CA LYS A 45 -3.18 3.91 -26.51
C LYS A 45 -2.83 2.81 -27.50
N GLY A 46 -3.49 1.65 -27.43
CA GLY A 46 -3.29 0.52 -28.34
C GLY A 46 -2.10 -0.37 -27.99
N LEU A 47 -1.51 -0.22 -26.80
CA LEU A 47 -0.37 -1.00 -26.35
C LEU A 47 -0.82 -2.35 -25.76
N GLN A 48 0.01 -3.39 -25.86
CA GLN A 48 -0.23 -4.65 -25.14
C GLN A 48 0.30 -4.51 -23.71
N VAL A 49 -0.61 -4.66 -22.75
CA VAL A 49 -0.30 -4.43 -21.33
C VAL A 49 -0.81 -5.60 -20.52
N GLN A 50 0.01 -6.08 -19.59
CA GLN A 50 -0.34 -7.12 -18.63
C GLN A 50 0.03 -6.65 -17.22
N VAL A 51 -0.91 -6.72 -16.27
CA VAL A 51 -0.59 -6.49 -14.85
C VAL A 51 -0.22 -7.82 -14.22
N VAL A 52 0.90 -7.87 -13.48
CA VAL A 52 1.36 -9.06 -12.77
C VAL A 52 1.58 -8.72 -11.31
N THR A 53 0.76 -9.26 -10.40
CA THR A 53 0.94 -9.07 -8.96
C THR A 53 1.82 -10.19 -8.38
N PRO A 54 2.67 -9.91 -7.38
CA PRO A 54 3.46 -10.95 -6.72
C PRO A 54 2.63 -12.06 -6.08
N ASN A 55 1.47 -11.70 -5.53
CA ASN A 55 0.58 -12.57 -4.78
C ASN A 55 -0.85 -12.05 -4.78
N ASP A 56 -1.72 -12.72 -4.03
CA ASP A 56 -3.12 -12.32 -3.87
C ASP A 56 -3.27 -11.10 -2.94
N TYR A 57 -4.43 -10.44 -3.03
CA TYR A 57 -4.74 -9.18 -2.35
C TYR A 57 -6.21 -9.10 -1.93
N PRO A 58 -6.58 -8.15 -1.05
CA PRO A 58 -7.88 -8.16 -0.40
C PRO A 58 -9.09 -8.20 -1.33
N ARG A 59 -10.13 -8.92 -0.92
CA ARG A 59 -11.37 -9.10 -1.68
C ARG A 59 -12.07 -7.77 -2.01
N PHE A 60 -11.96 -6.78 -1.12
CA PHE A 60 -12.56 -5.46 -1.30
C PHE A 60 -11.92 -4.63 -2.43
N LEU A 61 -10.87 -5.11 -3.10
CA LEU A 61 -10.29 -4.49 -4.30
C LEU A 61 -10.69 -5.21 -5.60
N LYS A 62 -11.29 -6.41 -5.51
CA LYS A 62 -11.57 -7.27 -6.68
C LYS A 62 -12.67 -6.74 -7.59
N TRP A 63 -13.39 -5.69 -7.18
CA TRP A 63 -14.42 -5.03 -7.98
C TRP A 63 -13.84 -4.01 -8.97
N MET A 64 -12.57 -3.63 -8.84
CA MET A 64 -11.97 -2.56 -9.62
C MET A 64 -11.94 -2.91 -11.12
N PRO A 65 -12.22 -1.95 -12.02
CA PRO A 65 -12.21 -2.19 -13.46
C PRO A 65 -10.89 -2.80 -13.93
N GLY A 66 -10.94 -3.90 -14.68
CA GLY A 66 -9.76 -4.59 -15.20
C GLY A 66 -9.13 -5.62 -14.26
N ASN A 67 -9.66 -5.79 -13.03
CA ASN A 67 -9.16 -6.79 -12.06
C ASN A 67 -9.02 -8.20 -12.66
N ASP A 68 -9.99 -8.64 -13.47
CA ASP A 68 -10.01 -9.99 -14.05
C ASP A 68 -8.88 -10.26 -15.06
N THR A 69 -8.14 -9.22 -15.43
CA THR A 69 -6.99 -9.32 -16.33
C THR A 69 -5.67 -9.46 -15.58
N ILE A 70 -5.66 -9.34 -14.25
CA ILE A 70 -4.44 -9.41 -13.43
C ILE A 70 -3.97 -10.86 -13.31
N LEU A 71 -2.69 -11.12 -13.61
CA LEU A 71 -2.05 -12.40 -13.33
C LEU A 71 -1.44 -12.40 -11.92
N ASN A 72 -1.74 -13.42 -11.14
CA ASN A 72 -1.15 -13.63 -9.82
C ASN A 72 0.07 -14.55 -9.91
N PHE A 73 1.27 -14.03 -9.69
CA PHE A 73 2.53 -14.76 -9.87
C PHE A 73 2.64 -16.04 -9.01
N GLU A 74 2.10 -16.06 -7.79
CA GLU A 74 2.10 -17.25 -6.91
C GLU A 74 1.15 -18.35 -7.40
N LYS A 75 0.06 -17.99 -8.12
CA LYS A 75 -0.96 -18.95 -8.59
C LYS A 75 -0.83 -19.31 -10.07
N GLU A 76 -0.36 -18.38 -10.89
CA GLU A 76 -0.31 -18.42 -12.35
C GLU A 76 1.14 -18.22 -12.84
N ASN A 77 2.07 -18.89 -12.16
CA ASN A 77 3.50 -18.65 -12.30
C ASN A 77 4.00 -18.73 -13.75
N SER A 78 3.60 -19.76 -14.49
CA SER A 78 4.04 -19.96 -15.89
C SER A 78 3.64 -18.80 -16.80
N GLN A 79 2.37 -18.37 -16.77
CA GLN A 79 1.89 -17.24 -17.58
C GLN A 79 2.53 -15.92 -17.15
N ALA A 80 2.68 -15.70 -15.84
CA ALA A 80 3.30 -14.50 -15.30
C ALA A 80 4.78 -14.39 -15.69
N VAL A 81 5.53 -15.48 -15.61
CA VAL A 81 6.93 -15.56 -16.05
C VAL A 81 7.05 -15.32 -17.55
N GLU A 82 6.17 -15.93 -18.35
CA GLU A 82 6.16 -15.71 -19.80
C GLU A 82 5.90 -14.25 -20.16
N ALA A 83 4.93 -13.60 -19.51
CA ALA A 83 4.65 -12.18 -19.72
C ALA A 83 5.86 -11.30 -19.38
N LEU A 84 6.53 -11.55 -18.24
CA LEU A 84 7.72 -10.82 -17.81
C LEU A 84 8.91 -11.03 -18.74
N GLN A 85 9.12 -12.24 -19.26
CA GLN A 85 10.22 -12.55 -20.18
C GLN A 85 10.03 -11.92 -21.56
N LYS A 86 8.79 -11.74 -22.01
CA LYS A 86 8.44 -11.10 -23.29
C LYS A 86 8.32 -9.58 -23.19
N ALA A 87 8.38 -9.01 -22.00
CA ALA A 87 8.23 -7.58 -21.79
C ALA A 87 9.39 -6.82 -22.45
N ASP A 88 9.07 -5.79 -23.22
CA ASP A 88 10.03 -4.79 -23.70
C ASP A 88 10.24 -3.69 -22.65
N LEU A 89 9.19 -3.43 -21.87
CA LEU A 89 9.12 -2.37 -20.88
C LEU A 89 8.35 -2.86 -19.65
N ILE A 90 8.90 -2.61 -18.46
CA ILE A 90 8.26 -2.93 -17.18
C ILE A 90 8.06 -1.65 -16.38
N PHE A 91 6.81 -1.38 -15.99
CA PHE A 91 6.49 -0.37 -14.98
C PHE A 91 6.49 -1.01 -13.60
N THR A 92 7.26 -0.46 -12.68
CA THR A 92 7.23 -0.79 -11.26
C THR A 92 6.53 0.34 -10.52
N LEU A 93 5.35 0.05 -9.98
CA LEU A 93 4.51 1.03 -9.31
C LEU A 93 4.42 0.71 -7.83
N ASP A 94 4.57 1.74 -7.00
CA ASP A 94 4.37 1.65 -5.56
C ASP A 94 5.40 0.76 -4.83
N PHE A 95 6.58 0.62 -5.43
CA PHE A 95 7.78 0.14 -4.75
C PHE A 95 9.05 0.57 -5.47
N ASN A 96 10.15 0.57 -4.72
CA ASN A 96 11.44 1.02 -5.22
C ASN A 96 12.62 0.07 -4.99
N HIS A 97 12.36 -1.17 -4.59
CA HIS A 97 13.36 -2.23 -4.46
C HIS A 97 12.74 -3.60 -4.79
N PHE A 98 13.40 -4.44 -5.61
CA PHE A 98 12.82 -5.71 -6.07
C PHE A 98 12.50 -6.71 -4.95
N SER A 99 13.16 -6.64 -3.79
CA SER A 99 12.78 -7.45 -2.62
C SER A 99 11.33 -7.26 -2.16
N ARG A 100 10.69 -6.15 -2.57
CA ARG A 100 9.26 -5.90 -2.34
C ARG A 100 8.34 -6.78 -3.18
N THR A 101 8.85 -7.54 -4.16
CA THR A 101 8.03 -8.38 -5.06
C THR A 101 8.09 -9.87 -4.75
N GLY A 102 8.65 -10.28 -3.60
CA GLY A 102 8.67 -11.69 -3.19
C GLY A 102 9.32 -12.62 -4.23
N GLN A 103 8.65 -13.73 -4.57
CA GLN A 103 9.19 -14.73 -5.49
C GLN A 103 9.48 -14.20 -6.91
N MET A 104 8.85 -13.09 -7.30
CA MET A 104 9.06 -12.45 -8.60
C MET A 104 10.39 -11.68 -8.69
N GLU A 105 11.05 -11.41 -7.55
CA GLU A 105 12.30 -10.63 -7.49
C GLU A 105 13.37 -11.13 -8.47
N ASN A 106 13.62 -12.45 -8.50
CA ASN A 106 14.66 -13.02 -9.36
C ASN A 106 14.33 -12.87 -10.84
N THR A 107 13.06 -13.01 -11.22
CA THR A 107 12.59 -12.82 -12.59
C THR A 107 12.78 -11.38 -13.05
N LEU A 108 12.50 -10.40 -12.19
CA LEU A 108 12.73 -8.99 -12.49
C LEU A 108 14.22 -8.66 -12.62
N LYS A 109 15.07 -9.18 -11.73
CA LYS A 109 16.52 -8.94 -11.73
C LYS A 109 17.22 -9.40 -13.01
N VAL A 110 16.76 -10.49 -13.62
CA VAL A 110 17.37 -11.04 -14.85
C VAL A 110 16.66 -10.57 -16.13
N SER A 111 15.62 -9.74 -15.99
CA SER A 111 14.90 -9.18 -17.13
C SER A 111 15.82 -8.27 -17.94
N LYS A 112 15.64 -8.29 -19.26
CA LYS A 112 16.33 -7.40 -20.21
C LYS A 112 15.48 -6.19 -20.62
N ALA A 113 14.25 -6.10 -20.12
CA ALA A 113 13.35 -5.00 -20.39
C ALA A 113 13.91 -3.68 -19.84
N ASP A 114 13.55 -2.56 -20.46
CA ASP A 114 13.71 -1.26 -19.81
C ASP A 114 12.71 -1.16 -18.64
N PHE A 115 13.10 -0.43 -17.58
CA PHE A 115 12.25 -0.23 -16.39
C PHE A 115 11.89 1.25 -16.20
N ILE A 116 10.62 1.52 -15.90
CA ILE A 116 10.15 2.82 -15.41
C ILE A 116 9.56 2.63 -14.02
N MET A 117 10.12 3.32 -13.03
CA MET A 117 9.65 3.29 -11.65
C MET A 117 8.84 4.55 -11.35
N ILE A 118 7.66 4.37 -10.74
CA ILE A 118 6.84 5.45 -10.19
C ILE A 118 6.50 5.08 -8.75
N ASP A 119 7.04 5.82 -7.80
CA ASP A 119 6.97 5.45 -6.38
C ASP A 119 7.17 6.64 -5.44
N HIS A 120 6.38 6.70 -4.36
CA HIS A 120 6.47 7.76 -3.34
C HIS A 120 7.20 7.33 -2.05
N HIS A 121 7.80 6.13 -2.02
CA HIS A 121 8.53 5.66 -0.85
C HIS A 121 9.97 6.19 -0.81
N GLN A 122 10.56 6.16 0.39
CA GLN A 122 11.94 6.60 0.63
C GLN A 122 12.96 5.61 0.05
N GLU A 123 14.18 6.11 -0.22
CA GLU A 123 15.37 5.31 -0.57
C GLU A 123 15.24 4.47 -1.87
N PRO A 124 14.97 5.09 -3.03
CA PRO A 124 14.82 4.35 -4.28
C PRO A 124 16.10 3.67 -4.77
N SER A 125 15.96 2.46 -5.32
CA SER A 125 17.07 1.72 -5.93
C SER A 125 17.35 2.15 -7.37
N GLY A 126 18.59 1.98 -7.84
CA GLY A 126 19.04 2.42 -9.16
C GLY A 126 18.80 1.46 -10.34
N TYR A 127 17.74 0.64 -10.33
CA TYR A 127 17.49 -0.33 -11.42
C TYR A 127 16.72 0.26 -12.61
N ALA A 128 15.96 1.34 -12.39
CA ALA A 128 15.06 1.88 -13.40
C ALA A 128 15.77 2.85 -14.35
N ARG A 129 15.47 2.73 -15.64
CA ARG A 129 15.94 3.66 -16.67
C ARG A 129 15.35 5.06 -16.47
N VAL A 130 14.09 5.13 -16.03
CA VAL A 130 13.44 6.36 -15.61
C VAL A 130 12.92 6.17 -14.19
N THR A 131 13.31 7.06 -13.29
CA THR A 131 12.89 7.07 -11.90
C THR A 131 12.03 8.30 -11.63
N TYR A 132 10.72 8.10 -11.48
CA TYR A 132 9.83 9.11 -10.93
C TYR A 132 9.59 8.81 -9.44
N SER A 133 10.42 9.38 -8.58
CA SER A 133 10.28 9.25 -7.12
C SER A 133 10.05 10.61 -6.46
N ASP A 134 9.00 10.71 -5.65
CA ASP A 134 8.64 11.92 -4.91
C ASP A 134 7.94 11.58 -3.59
N VAL A 135 8.70 11.62 -2.50
CA VAL A 135 8.23 11.27 -1.14
C VAL A 135 7.25 12.27 -0.55
N SER A 136 7.01 13.40 -1.21
CA SER A 136 6.02 14.39 -0.77
C SER A 136 4.62 14.11 -1.32
N MET A 137 4.49 13.24 -2.32
CA MET A 137 3.19 12.90 -2.91
C MET A 137 2.40 11.95 -2.04
N SER A 138 1.08 12.12 -2.08
CA SER A 138 0.20 11.40 -1.16
C SER A 138 0.05 9.93 -1.46
N SER A 139 0.25 9.54 -2.72
CA SER A 139 0.12 8.16 -3.20
C SER A 139 0.70 8.02 -4.61
N THR A 140 1.06 6.80 -5.00
CA THR A 140 1.47 6.43 -6.35
C THR A 140 0.35 6.66 -7.37
N CYS A 141 -0.94 6.50 -7.02
CA CYS A 141 -2.05 6.91 -7.90
C CYS A 141 -2.04 8.41 -8.24
N GLU A 142 -1.75 9.30 -7.28
CA GLU A 142 -1.56 10.73 -7.59
C GLU A 142 -0.37 10.92 -8.53
N MET A 143 0.72 10.15 -8.34
CA MET A 143 1.87 10.16 -9.24
C MET A 143 1.50 9.70 -10.65
N VAL A 144 0.69 8.65 -10.82
CA VAL A 144 0.23 8.18 -12.14
C VAL A 144 -0.65 9.23 -12.84
N TYR A 145 -1.55 9.90 -12.12
CA TYR A 145 -2.28 11.05 -12.67
C TYR A 145 -1.30 12.14 -13.17
N ASN A 146 -0.35 12.53 -12.33
CA ASN A 146 0.65 13.55 -12.66
C ASN A 146 1.56 13.10 -13.81
N PHE A 147 1.84 11.80 -13.95
CA PHE A 147 2.55 11.23 -15.09
C PHE A 147 1.76 11.41 -16.39
N ILE A 148 0.46 11.05 -16.39
CA ILE A 148 -0.43 11.23 -17.54
C ILE A 148 -0.55 12.72 -17.91
N GLU A 149 -0.59 13.60 -16.92
CA GLU A 149 -0.57 15.06 -17.13
C GLU A 149 0.73 15.54 -17.77
N LYS A 150 1.88 15.11 -17.25
CA LYS A 150 3.21 15.51 -17.77
C LYS A 150 3.50 15.05 -19.19
N ILE A 151 2.80 14.02 -19.67
CA ILE A 151 2.87 13.58 -21.07
C ILE A 151 1.74 14.14 -21.94
N ASP A 152 0.99 15.13 -21.45
CA ASP A 152 -0.08 15.86 -22.13
C ASP A 152 -1.29 14.99 -22.53
N HIS A 153 -1.70 14.08 -21.63
CA HIS A 153 -2.74 13.10 -21.91
C HIS A 153 -3.87 13.03 -20.88
N THR A 154 -4.07 14.06 -20.05
CA THR A 154 -5.19 14.10 -19.09
C THR A 154 -6.57 13.92 -19.74
N ALA A 155 -6.75 14.38 -20.98
CA ALA A 155 -7.99 14.19 -21.74
C ALA A 155 -8.32 12.71 -22.02
N ALA A 156 -7.33 11.81 -21.92
CA ALA A 156 -7.53 10.38 -22.10
C ALA A 156 -8.05 9.68 -20.83
N ILE A 157 -8.06 10.34 -19.67
CA ILE A 157 -8.55 9.75 -18.42
C ILE A 157 -10.05 9.46 -18.55
N THR A 158 -10.38 8.17 -18.67
CA THR A 158 -11.74 7.64 -18.71
C THR A 158 -12.27 7.41 -17.30
N LYS A 159 -13.56 7.07 -17.19
CA LYS A 159 -14.18 6.65 -15.94
C LYS A 159 -13.44 5.50 -15.25
N ASP A 160 -12.96 4.51 -16.01
CA ASP A 160 -12.27 3.35 -15.45
C ASP A 160 -10.89 3.72 -14.88
N ILE A 161 -10.13 4.55 -15.62
CA ILE A 161 -8.86 5.12 -15.13
C ILE A 161 -9.14 5.94 -13.87
N ALA A 162 -10.14 6.82 -13.93
CA ALA A 162 -10.48 7.71 -12.84
C ALA A 162 -10.89 6.95 -11.56
N THR A 163 -11.68 5.90 -11.71
CA THR A 163 -12.10 5.01 -10.62
C THR A 163 -10.91 4.33 -9.96
N CYS A 164 -9.96 3.82 -10.75
CA CYS A 164 -8.77 3.15 -10.23
C CYS A 164 -7.86 4.13 -9.47
N LEU A 165 -7.56 5.28 -10.06
CA LEU A 165 -6.69 6.29 -9.45
C LEU A 165 -7.33 6.91 -8.20
N TYR A 166 -8.63 7.21 -8.23
CA TYR A 166 -9.35 7.72 -7.05
C TYR A 166 -9.26 6.72 -5.90
N THR A 167 -9.46 5.42 -6.18
CA THR A 167 -9.42 4.36 -5.16
C THR A 167 -8.10 4.39 -4.39
N GLY A 168 -6.96 4.43 -5.09
CA GLY A 168 -5.66 4.42 -4.45
C GLY A 168 -5.34 5.70 -3.68
N ILE A 169 -5.66 6.88 -4.24
CA ILE A 169 -5.51 8.15 -3.51
C ILE A 169 -6.36 8.12 -2.23
N MET A 170 -7.60 7.66 -2.31
CA MET A 170 -8.49 7.55 -1.14
C MET A 170 -7.92 6.61 -0.08
N THR A 171 -7.41 5.44 -0.46
CA THR A 171 -6.89 4.47 0.52
C THR A 171 -5.62 4.96 1.19
N ASP A 172 -4.67 5.51 0.43
CA ASP A 172 -3.36 5.86 0.97
C ASP A 172 -3.35 7.17 1.75
N THR A 173 -4.31 8.05 1.47
CA THR A 173 -4.56 9.26 2.29
C THR A 173 -5.44 9.01 3.51
N GLY A 174 -5.89 7.77 3.72
CA GLY A 174 -6.82 7.41 4.79
C GLY A 174 -8.16 8.13 4.68
N SER A 175 -8.67 8.26 3.45
CA SER A 175 -9.79 9.13 3.08
C SER A 175 -9.49 10.61 3.33
N PHE A 176 -8.36 11.08 2.80
CA PHE A 176 -7.93 12.48 2.78
C PHE A 176 -7.64 13.11 4.15
N LYS A 177 -7.41 12.27 5.17
CA LYS A 177 -7.18 12.73 6.55
C LYS A 177 -5.70 12.90 6.90
N PHE A 178 -4.80 12.23 6.17
CA PHE A 178 -3.37 12.28 6.48
C PHE A 178 -2.72 13.55 5.95
N SER A 179 -1.62 13.97 6.59
CA SER A 179 -0.89 15.20 6.27
C SER A 179 -0.24 15.21 4.89
N SER A 180 -0.13 14.05 4.24
CA SER A 180 0.30 13.93 2.85
C SER A 180 -0.76 14.43 1.86
N THR A 181 -2.02 14.58 2.29
CA THR A 181 -3.09 15.17 1.48
C THR A 181 -2.87 16.67 1.33
N THR A 182 -2.74 17.15 0.09
CA THR A 182 -2.52 18.57 -0.19
C THR A 182 -3.67 19.18 -0.98
N SER A 183 -3.62 20.51 -1.17
CA SER A 183 -4.53 21.18 -2.12
C SER A 183 -4.39 20.66 -3.56
N ARG A 184 -3.21 20.14 -3.94
CA ARG A 184 -3.02 19.51 -5.25
C ARG A 184 -3.75 18.18 -5.30
N THR A 185 -3.63 17.34 -4.27
CA THR A 185 -4.37 16.08 -4.14
C THR A 185 -5.87 16.30 -4.32
N HIS A 186 -6.46 17.29 -3.66
CA HIS A 186 -7.89 17.60 -3.84
C HIS A 186 -8.26 18.08 -5.24
N ARG A 187 -7.39 18.81 -5.96
CA ARG A 187 -7.65 19.21 -7.35
C ARG A 187 -7.60 18.01 -8.29
N VAL A 188 -6.66 17.09 -8.07
CA VAL A 188 -6.60 15.81 -8.81
C VAL A 188 -7.87 15.01 -8.58
N VAL A 189 -8.28 14.86 -7.32
CA VAL A 189 -9.52 14.14 -6.96
C VAL A 189 -10.75 14.78 -7.59
N ALA A 190 -10.84 16.12 -7.62
CA ALA A 190 -11.93 16.83 -8.29
C ALA A 190 -11.97 16.51 -9.79
N ASP A 191 -10.83 16.55 -10.51
CA ASP A 191 -10.79 16.16 -11.93
C ASP A 191 -11.20 14.69 -12.11
N LEU A 192 -10.72 13.77 -11.27
CA LEU A 192 -11.11 12.35 -11.35
C LEU A 192 -12.63 12.16 -11.19
N ILE A 193 -13.28 12.93 -10.31
CA ILE A 193 -14.75 12.94 -10.16
C ILE A 193 -15.40 13.48 -11.45
N ASP A 194 -14.89 14.57 -12.01
CA ASP A 194 -15.36 15.11 -13.30
C ASP A 194 -15.19 14.10 -14.46
N LYS A 195 -14.17 13.23 -14.39
CA LYS A 195 -13.95 12.11 -15.33
C LYS A 195 -14.82 10.88 -15.03
N GLY A 196 -15.63 10.91 -13.98
CA GLY A 196 -16.64 9.90 -13.68
C GLY A 196 -16.30 8.93 -12.55
N ALA A 197 -15.26 9.18 -11.75
CA ALA A 197 -15.05 8.44 -10.51
C ALA A 197 -16.23 8.69 -9.55
N ASP A 198 -16.94 7.62 -9.19
CA ASP A 198 -18.06 7.69 -8.22
C ASP A 198 -17.50 7.50 -6.80
N ASN A 199 -17.17 8.61 -6.15
CA ASN A 199 -16.52 8.61 -4.84
C ASN A 199 -17.32 7.84 -3.77
N MET A 200 -18.66 7.91 -3.80
CA MET A 200 -19.50 7.20 -2.85
C MET A 200 -19.42 5.69 -3.07
N LEU A 201 -19.59 5.25 -4.33
CA LEU A 201 -19.52 3.83 -4.66
C LEU A 201 -18.13 3.25 -4.36
N ILE A 202 -17.07 3.99 -4.68
CA ILE A 202 -15.69 3.58 -4.41
C ILE A 202 -15.48 3.40 -2.91
N HIS A 203 -15.88 4.38 -2.09
CA HIS A 203 -15.78 4.27 -0.63
C HIS A 203 -16.57 3.07 -0.10
N GLN A 204 -17.81 2.88 -0.56
CA GLN A 204 -18.64 1.74 -0.16
C GLN A 204 -18.02 0.40 -0.49
N LYS A 205 -17.44 0.27 -1.68
CA LYS A 205 -16.81 -0.98 -2.14
C LYS A 205 -15.51 -1.31 -1.42
N VAL A 206 -14.84 -0.32 -0.85
CA VAL A 206 -13.57 -0.49 -0.12
C VAL A 206 -13.78 -0.65 1.39
N PHE A 207 -14.60 0.21 2.00
CA PHE A 207 -14.72 0.29 3.46
C PHE A 207 -16.02 -0.31 4.02
N ASP A 208 -17.09 -0.32 3.24
CA ASP A 208 -18.43 -0.75 3.69
C ASP A 208 -18.74 -2.21 3.30
N THR A 209 -17.70 -3.05 3.24
CA THR A 209 -17.78 -4.48 2.88
C THR A 209 -17.44 -5.43 4.02
N ASN A 210 -17.55 -4.96 5.27
CA ASN A 210 -17.19 -5.73 6.45
C ASN A 210 -18.15 -6.90 6.70
N SER A 211 -17.59 -8.07 7.02
CA SER A 211 -18.37 -9.19 7.54
C SER A 211 -18.80 -8.93 8.98
N ALA A 212 -19.91 -9.54 9.41
CA ALA A 212 -20.33 -9.49 10.81
C ALA A 212 -19.24 -10.05 11.75
N SER A 213 -18.58 -11.13 11.34
CA SER A 213 -17.44 -11.74 12.03
C SER A 213 -16.30 -10.74 12.28
N ARG A 214 -15.90 -9.98 11.24
CA ARG A 214 -14.89 -8.93 11.36
C ARG A 214 -15.31 -7.84 12.35
N LEU A 215 -16.56 -7.39 12.30
CA LEU A 215 -17.06 -6.35 13.22
C LEU A 215 -17.14 -6.84 14.67
N HIS A 216 -17.50 -8.12 14.91
CA HIS A 216 -17.44 -8.69 16.25
C HIS A 216 -16.00 -8.85 16.76
N LEU A 217 -15.07 -9.27 15.90
CA LEU A 217 -13.65 -9.34 16.24
C LEU A 217 -13.07 -7.95 16.55
N LEU A 218 -13.50 -6.91 15.83
CA LEU A 218 -13.18 -5.53 16.19
C LEU A 218 -13.67 -5.20 17.61
N GLY A 219 -14.89 -5.63 17.97
CA GLY A 219 -15.40 -5.49 19.33
C GLY A 219 -14.50 -6.12 20.40
N VAL A 220 -13.93 -7.30 20.12
CA VAL A 220 -12.92 -7.93 20.99
C VAL A 220 -11.65 -7.10 21.07
N ALA A 221 -11.11 -6.66 19.93
CA ALA A 221 -9.92 -5.83 19.87
C ALA A 221 -10.09 -4.52 20.69
N LEU A 222 -11.24 -3.86 20.55
CA LEU A 222 -11.57 -2.66 21.32
C LEU A 222 -11.67 -2.94 22.82
N LYS A 223 -12.26 -4.08 23.21
CA LYS A 223 -12.33 -4.51 24.61
C LYS A 223 -10.95 -4.79 25.21
N ASN A 224 -10.03 -5.36 24.42
CA ASN A 224 -8.66 -5.68 24.85
C ASN A 224 -7.72 -4.47 24.85
N MET A 225 -8.18 -3.30 24.42
CA MET A 225 -7.33 -2.13 24.32
C MET A 225 -6.89 -1.63 25.71
N VAL A 226 -5.59 -1.41 25.85
CA VAL A 226 -4.95 -0.82 27.02
C VAL A 226 -4.47 0.57 26.66
N ILE A 227 -4.81 1.55 27.50
CA ILE A 227 -4.47 2.95 27.32
C ILE A 227 -3.40 3.33 28.35
N LEU A 228 -2.27 3.83 27.84
CA LEU A 228 -1.14 4.29 28.63
C LEU A 228 -0.99 5.80 28.43
N GLU A 229 -1.82 6.58 29.13
CA GLU A 229 -1.91 8.04 28.99
C GLU A 229 -0.54 8.73 29.20
N GLU A 230 0.26 8.27 30.17
CA GLU A 230 1.60 8.81 30.46
C GLU A 230 2.54 8.79 29.24
N PHE A 231 2.32 7.87 28.31
CA PHE A 231 3.12 7.70 27.10
C PHE A 231 2.37 8.11 25.84
N HIS A 232 1.18 8.70 25.94
CA HIS A 232 0.33 9.00 24.77
C HIS A 232 0.18 7.77 23.86
N THR A 233 0.07 6.58 24.46
CA THR A 233 0.15 5.30 23.75
C THR A 233 -1.05 4.42 24.06
N ALA A 234 -1.64 3.79 23.04
CA ALA A 234 -2.62 2.72 23.21
C ALA A 234 -2.10 1.44 22.56
N TYR A 235 -2.37 0.28 23.15
CA TYR A 235 -2.11 -0.98 22.50
C TYR A 235 -3.24 -1.99 22.67
N THR A 236 -3.32 -2.92 21.73
CA THR A 236 -4.33 -3.99 21.73
C THR A 236 -3.65 -5.33 21.45
N THR A 237 -4.13 -6.40 22.06
CA THR A 237 -3.71 -7.77 21.76
C THR A 237 -4.88 -8.57 21.18
N LEU A 238 -4.55 -9.49 20.26
CA LEU A 238 -5.45 -10.52 19.76
C LEU A 238 -4.70 -11.86 19.77
N SER A 239 -5.17 -12.79 20.60
CA SER A 239 -4.69 -14.17 20.65
C SER A 239 -5.27 -14.99 19.49
N GLN A 240 -4.61 -16.09 19.14
CA GLN A 240 -5.09 -17.00 18.11
C GLN A 240 -6.47 -17.57 18.46
N ASN A 241 -6.74 -17.84 19.75
CA ASN A 241 -8.04 -18.34 20.19
C ASN A 241 -9.17 -17.31 19.96
N GLU A 242 -8.89 -16.02 20.13
CA GLU A 242 -9.88 -14.96 19.85
C GLU A 242 -10.13 -14.80 18.35
N LEU A 243 -9.08 -14.93 17.52
CA LEU A 243 -9.20 -14.95 16.07
C LEU A 243 -10.06 -16.13 15.61
N ASP A 244 -9.74 -17.34 16.08
CA ASP A 244 -10.43 -18.59 15.71
C ASP A 244 -11.90 -18.55 16.14
N ALA A 245 -12.20 -18.01 17.33
CA ALA A 245 -13.57 -17.87 17.85
C ALA A 245 -14.47 -16.95 17.00
N HIS A 246 -13.88 -16.09 16.16
CA HIS A 246 -14.61 -15.15 15.31
C HIS A 246 -14.47 -15.46 13.82
N ASP A 247 -14.15 -16.71 13.44
CA ASP A 247 -13.96 -17.13 12.05
C ASP A 247 -13.03 -16.19 11.25
N TYR A 248 -11.98 -15.72 11.91
CA TYR A 248 -11.01 -14.78 11.34
C TYR A 248 -10.51 -15.24 9.97
N LYS A 249 -10.55 -14.33 9.01
CA LYS A 249 -9.85 -14.47 7.73
C LYS A 249 -8.69 -13.49 7.70
N LYS A 250 -7.61 -13.89 7.01
CA LYS A 250 -6.46 -13.02 6.78
C LYS A 250 -6.93 -11.69 6.18
N GLY A 251 -6.60 -10.59 6.86
CA GLY A 251 -7.03 -9.23 6.51
C GLY A 251 -8.15 -8.67 7.38
N ASP A 252 -8.86 -9.48 8.16
CA ASP A 252 -9.97 -8.97 8.99
C ASP A 252 -9.50 -8.00 10.08
N THR A 253 -8.26 -8.11 10.54
CA THR A 253 -7.67 -7.20 11.55
C THR A 253 -7.07 -5.92 10.96
N GLU A 254 -7.11 -5.77 9.64
CA GLU A 254 -6.57 -4.59 8.95
C GLU A 254 -7.28 -3.32 9.44
N GLY A 255 -6.50 -2.31 9.78
CA GLY A 255 -6.99 -1.01 10.27
C GLY A 255 -7.40 -0.97 11.74
N PHE A 256 -7.47 -2.09 12.47
CA PHE A 256 -7.88 -2.09 13.88
C PHE A 256 -6.96 -1.24 14.77
N VAL A 257 -5.66 -1.26 14.50
CA VAL A 257 -4.66 -0.43 15.20
C VAL A 257 -5.00 1.07 15.18
N ASN A 258 -5.69 1.55 14.14
CA ASN A 258 -5.99 2.98 14.01
C ASN A 258 -7.02 3.47 15.03
N TYR A 259 -7.84 2.59 15.62
CA TYR A 259 -8.80 2.98 16.65
C TYR A 259 -8.11 3.53 17.90
N GLY A 260 -6.90 3.06 18.22
CA GLY A 260 -6.10 3.61 19.32
C GLY A 260 -5.78 5.11 19.10
N LEU A 261 -5.57 5.53 17.85
CA LEU A 261 -5.30 6.93 17.50
C LEU A 261 -6.55 7.81 17.51
N THR A 262 -7.75 7.24 17.64
CA THR A 262 -8.98 8.03 17.78
C THR A 262 -9.22 8.50 19.22
N ILE A 263 -8.48 7.96 20.18
CA ILE A 263 -8.54 8.38 21.58
C ILE A 263 -7.81 9.72 21.71
N GLU A 264 -8.47 10.69 22.34
CA GLU A 264 -7.90 12.01 22.57
C GLU A 264 -6.54 11.92 23.29
N GLY A 265 -5.55 12.61 22.73
CA GLY A 265 -4.20 12.65 23.30
C GLY A 265 -3.30 11.45 22.96
N ILE A 266 -3.80 10.38 22.33
CA ILE A 266 -2.95 9.26 21.90
C ILE A 266 -2.25 9.58 20.58
N LYS A 267 -0.92 9.38 20.56
CA LYS A 267 -0.06 9.61 19.40
C LYS A 267 0.58 8.35 18.84
N PHE A 268 0.56 7.25 19.61
CA PHE A 268 1.16 5.98 19.22
C PHE A 268 0.21 4.82 19.51
N ALA A 269 -0.18 4.09 18.48
CA ALA A 269 -1.07 2.94 18.60
C ALA A 269 -0.38 1.67 18.09
N VAL A 270 -0.55 0.57 18.82
CA VAL A 270 0.08 -0.71 18.50
C VAL A 270 -0.94 -1.84 18.60
N ILE A 271 -0.94 -2.76 17.64
CA ILE A 271 -1.68 -4.02 17.77
C ILE A 271 -0.72 -5.19 17.67
N PHE A 272 -0.87 -6.13 18.59
CA PHE A 272 -0.14 -7.40 18.65
C PHE A 272 -1.11 -8.53 18.30
N ILE A 273 -0.77 -9.33 17.29
CA ILE A 273 -1.63 -10.39 16.79
C ILE A 273 -0.82 -11.67 16.77
N GLU A 274 -1.27 -12.67 17.52
CA GLU A 274 -0.65 -13.99 17.51
C GLU A 274 -0.83 -14.66 16.14
N ASN A 275 0.23 -15.26 15.63
CA ASN A 275 0.18 -16.15 14.47
C ASN A 275 0.77 -17.49 14.86
N ARG A 276 -0.11 -18.44 15.22
CA ARG A 276 0.30 -19.77 15.69
C ARG A 276 1.04 -20.58 14.62
N GLU A 277 0.69 -20.43 13.34
CA GLU A 277 1.32 -21.19 12.25
C GLU A 277 2.77 -20.81 12.01
N GLU A 278 3.11 -19.53 12.20
CA GLU A 278 4.47 -19.01 12.02
C GLU A 278 5.24 -18.90 13.35
N GLU A 279 4.62 -19.27 14.47
CA GLU A 279 5.17 -19.14 15.83
C GLU A 279 5.68 -17.72 16.17
N ILE A 280 4.94 -16.70 15.73
CA ILE A 280 5.30 -15.29 15.96
C ILE A 280 4.12 -14.43 16.42
N ILE A 281 4.44 -13.30 17.03
CA ILE A 281 3.53 -12.17 17.20
C ILE A 281 3.76 -11.17 16.07
N LYS A 282 2.76 -10.96 15.22
CA LYS A 282 2.73 -9.89 14.22
C LYS A 282 2.37 -8.57 14.89
N ILE A 283 3.12 -7.51 14.58
CA ILE A 283 2.95 -6.22 15.23
C ILE A 283 2.70 -5.15 14.17
N SER A 284 1.64 -4.38 14.33
CA SER A 284 1.42 -3.18 13.52
C SER A 284 1.49 -1.93 14.39
N PHE A 285 2.24 -0.94 13.91
CA PHE A 285 2.48 0.33 14.58
C PHE A 285 1.85 1.46 13.76
N ARG A 286 1.19 2.39 14.45
CA ARG A 286 0.66 3.63 13.87
C ARG A 286 0.98 4.81 14.76
N SER A 287 1.23 5.97 14.17
CA SER A 287 1.37 7.21 14.91
C SER A 287 0.70 8.37 14.22
N VAL A 288 0.46 9.45 14.97
CA VAL A 288 0.15 10.78 14.42
C VAL A 288 1.27 11.75 14.78
N GLY A 289 1.50 12.75 13.93
CA GLY A 289 2.58 13.73 14.11
C GLY A 289 3.95 13.17 13.73
N SER A 290 4.99 13.62 14.44
CA SER A 290 6.39 13.40 14.05
C SER A 290 7.03 12.12 14.61
N PHE A 291 6.31 11.33 15.41
CA PHE A 291 6.88 10.10 15.98
C PHE A 291 7.04 9.03 14.90
N SER A 292 8.30 8.67 14.58
CA SER A 292 8.63 7.70 13.53
C SER A 292 8.44 6.25 14.02
N VAL A 293 7.33 5.62 13.64
CA VAL A 293 7.10 4.19 13.92
C VAL A 293 7.92 3.28 13.01
N ASN A 294 8.37 3.76 11.83
CA ASN A 294 9.32 3.02 10.99
C ASN A 294 10.65 2.82 11.72
N GLU A 295 11.22 3.88 12.28
CA GLU A 295 12.47 3.79 13.06
C GLU A 295 12.29 2.90 14.29
N PHE A 296 11.18 3.06 15.01
CA PHE A 296 10.85 2.23 16.16
C PHE A 296 10.78 0.74 15.79
N ALA A 297 10.08 0.40 14.70
CA ALA A 297 9.93 -0.97 14.22
C ALA A 297 11.25 -1.59 13.75
N ARG A 298 12.06 -0.83 12.99
CA ARG A 298 13.40 -1.26 12.53
C ARG A 298 14.34 -1.54 13.71
N THR A 299 14.33 -0.65 14.69
CA THR A 299 15.26 -0.73 15.83
C THR A 299 14.91 -1.88 16.78
N HIS A 300 13.63 -2.12 17.02
CA HIS A 300 13.20 -3.00 18.12
C HIS A 300 12.53 -4.30 17.69
N PHE A 301 11.93 -4.37 16.50
CA PHE A 301 11.05 -5.48 16.11
C PHE A 301 11.35 -6.04 14.71
N GLY A 302 12.58 -5.83 14.21
CA GLY A 302 13.05 -6.36 12.93
C GLY A 302 12.13 -5.99 11.76
N GLY A 303 11.50 -4.82 11.86
CA GLY A 303 10.40 -4.39 11.02
C GLY A 303 10.73 -3.18 10.13
N GLY A 304 9.70 -2.47 9.68
CA GLY A 304 9.82 -1.25 8.89
C GLY A 304 8.51 -0.82 8.22
N GLY A 305 8.54 0.33 7.56
CA GLY A 305 7.40 0.91 6.83
C GLY A 305 7.58 2.40 6.59
N HIS A 306 6.50 3.17 6.67
CA HIS A 306 6.48 4.64 6.63
C HIS A 306 6.61 5.24 8.03
N THR A 307 6.94 6.53 8.08
CA THR A 307 7.05 7.31 9.33
C THR A 307 5.88 7.07 10.28
N ASN A 308 4.63 7.04 9.79
CA ASN A 308 3.43 6.90 10.62
C ASN A 308 2.74 5.53 10.53
N ALA A 309 3.26 4.59 9.73
CA ALA A 309 2.69 3.27 9.56
C ALA A 309 3.80 2.24 9.28
N ALA A 310 4.05 1.35 10.24
CA ALA A 310 5.07 0.31 10.11
C ALA A 310 4.59 -1.03 10.67
N GLY A 311 5.27 -2.11 10.28
CA GLY A 311 5.05 -3.44 10.80
C GLY A 311 6.33 -4.01 11.41
N GLY A 312 6.19 -5.02 12.26
CA GLY A 312 7.29 -5.79 12.83
C GLY A 312 6.82 -7.15 13.31
N LYS A 313 7.73 -7.93 13.89
CA LYS A 313 7.41 -9.22 14.49
C LYS A 313 8.20 -9.47 15.78
N SER A 314 7.73 -10.42 16.58
CA SER A 314 8.42 -10.97 17.74
C SER A 314 8.26 -12.49 17.76
N GLU A 315 9.32 -13.21 18.11
CA GLU A 315 9.34 -14.67 18.30
C GLU A 315 9.13 -15.03 19.79
N LEU A 316 8.91 -14.03 20.65
CA LEU A 316 8.56 -14.23 22.05
C LEU A 316 7.06 -14.49 22.21
N SER A 317 6.64 -14.95 23.39
CA SER A 317 5.22 -15.03 23.73
C SER A 317 4.54 -13.65 23.71
N MET A 318 3.20 -13.62 23.65
CA MET A 318 2.42 -12.38 23.69
C MET A 318 2.78 -11.53 24.92
N ASP A 319 2.81 -12.14 26.11
CA ASP A 319 3.08 -11.44 27.38
C ASP A 319 4.50 -10.87 27.44
N GLU A 320 5.49 -11.64 26.99
CA GLU A 320 6.88 -11.19 26.91
C GLU A 320 7.06 -10.07 25.87
N THR A 321 6.34 -10.16 24.75
CA THR A 321 6.37 -9.14 23.69
C THR A 321 5.77 -7.82 24.17
N VAL A 322 4.61 -7.86 24.85
CA VAL A 322 3.98 -6.68 25.47
C VAL A 322 4.86 -6.11 26.58
N SER A 323 5.46 -6.97 27.42
CA SER A 323 6.38 -6.54 28.49
C SER A 323 7.62 -5.85 27.91
N ARG A 324 8.20 -6.41 26.84
CA ARG A 324 9.32 -5.79 26.12
C ARG A 324 8.92 -4.45 25.52
N PHE A 325 7.77 -4.38 24.86
CA PHE A 325 7.26 -3.15 24.25
C PHE A 325 7.06 -2.04 25.29
N THR A 326 6.36 -2.33 26.37
CA THR A 326 6.06 -1.35 27.44
C THR A 326 7.34 -0.85 28.12
N ALA A 327 8.35 -1.72 28.31
CA ALA A 327 9.65 -1.33 28.85
C ALA A 327 10.45 -0.36 27.94
N LEU A 328 10.11 -0.26 26.66
CA LEU A 328 10.75 0.69 25.72
C LEU A 328 10.14 2.10 25.80
N LEU A 329 8.86 2.24 26.16
CA LEU A 329 8.13 3.51 26.12
C LEU A 329 8.79 4.66 26.92
N PRO A 330 9.41 4.43 28.11
CA PRO A 330 10.10 5.50 28.83
C PRO A 330 11.19 6.20 28.00
N LYS A 331 11.84 5.51 27.06
CA LYS A 331 12.87 6.09 26.18
C LYS A 331 12.29 7.10 25.17
N TYR A 332 11.01 6.97 24.85
CA TYR A 332 10.31 7.75 23.83
C TYR A 332 9.33 8.77 24.39
N LYS A 333 9.14 8.83 25.71
CA LYS A 333 8.17 9.71 26.39
C LYS A 333 8.24 11.17 25.92
N LYS A 334 9.45 11.73 25.77
CA LYS A 334 9.63 13.11 25.29
C LYS A 334 9.17 13.31 23.85
N GLN A 335 9.42 12.34 22.97
CA GLN A 335 9.03 12.42 21.56
C GLN A 335 7.51 12.28 21.40
N LEU A 336 6.86 11.49 22.26
CA LEU A 336 5.42 11.26 22.26
C LEU A 336 4.62 12.40 22.92
N ALA A 337 5.28 13.26 23.72
CA ALA A 337 4.65 14.42 24.33
C ALA A 337 4.49 15.62 23.36
N VAL A 338 5.33 15.70 22.32
CA VAL A 338 5.26 16.71 21.24
C VAL A 338 4.26 16.29 20.20
#